data_AF-A0A4Y2J6I0-F1
#
_entry.id   AF-A0A4Y2J6I0-F1
#
_cell.length_a   1.000
_cell.length_b   1.000
_cell.length_c   1.000
_cell.angle_alpha   90.00
_cell.angle_beta   90.00
_cell.angle_gamma   90.00
#
_symmetry.space_group_name_H-M   'P 1'
#
loop_
_entity.id
_entity.type
_entity.pdbx_description
1 polymer ?
#
loop_
_entity_poly.entity_id
_entity_poly.type
_entity_poly.pdbx_seq_one_letter_code
_entity_poly.pdbx_strand_id
1 'polypeptide(L)'
;MWSDRESAVRAISSFKSYNPLVQEAQQARLQNSSMKLNWIKAHVGFLGNKATYNISKQFTKEGTHLHLQPPKCHLKKMLRNLSRNKWQQDWDSDDTARAIYNIRPKVSLTQALW
;
A
#
# COMPACT_ATOMS: atom_id res chain seq x y z
N MET A 1 -0.37 -22.37 6.68
CA MET A 1 -0.38 -21.22 5.75
C MET A 1 -0.72 -19.95 6.53
N TRP A 2 -0.03 -18.85 6.23
CA TRP A 2 -0.24 -17.55 6.87
C TRP A 2 -0.74 -16.54 5.84
N SER A 3 -1.70 -15.70 6.21
CA SER A 3 -2.22 -14.62 5.36
C SER A 3 -2.32 -13.34 6.14
N ASP A 4 -1.99 -12.22 5.49
CA ASP A 4 -2.08 -10.88 6.06
C ASP A 4 -3.44 -10.21 5.89
N ARG A 5 -4.29 -10.80 5.04
CA ARG A 5 -5.65 -10.34 4.79
C ARG A 5 -6.63 -11.04 5.73
N GLU A 6 -6.96 -10.37 6.82
CA GLU A 6 -7.91 -10.85 7.81
C GLU A 6 -9.27 -11.20 7.17
N SER A 7 -9.76 -10.36 6.26
CA SER A 7 -11.01 -10.59 5.54
C SER A 7 -11.01 -11.89 4.73
N ALA A 8 -9.89 -12.23 4.10
CA ALA A 8 -9.75 -13.47 3.33
C ALA A 8 -9.71 -14.69 4.24
N VAL A 9 -8.97 -14.63 5.35
CA VAL A 9 -8.92 -15.71 6.35
C VAL A 9 -10.31 -15.97 6.95
N ARG A 10 -11.04 -14.90 7.28
CA ARG A 10 -12.41 -14.99 7.78
C ARG A 10 -13.35 -15.58 6.72
N ALA A 11 -13.29 -15.12 5.48
CA ALA A 11 -14.15 -15.61 4.39
C ALA A 11 -13.96 -17.11 4.13
N ILE A 12 -12.71 -17.58 4.06
CA ILE A 12 -12.40 -19.01 3.85
C ILE A 12 -12.79 -19.83 5.08
N SER A 13 -12.67 -19.27 6.29
CA SER A 13 -13.08 -19.96 7.51
C SER A 13 -14.60 -19.97 7.71
N SER A 14 -15.33 -19.02 7.13
CA SER A 14 -16.79 -18.98 7.17
C SER A 14 -17.39 -19.82 6.05
N PHE A 15 -18.09 -20.92 6.38
CA PHE A 15 -18.78 -21.79 5.41
C PHE A 15 -20.03 -21.16 4.75
N LYS A 16 -20.17 -19.82 4.78
CA LYS A 16 -21.36 -19.09 4.33
C LYS A 16 -21.06 -18.10 3.20
N SER A 17 -20.06 -18.37 2.37
CA SER A 17 -19.75 -17.51 1.22
C SER A 17 -20.38 -18.07 -0.06
N TYR A 18 -21.10 -17.21 -0.79
CA TYR A 18 -21.61 -17.50 -2.14
C TYR A 18 -20.59 -17.15 -3.24
N ASN A 19 -19.41 -16.66 -2.88
CA ASN A 19 -18.39 -16.31 -3.87
C ASN A 19 -17.69 -17.60 -4.35
N PRO A 20 -17.70 -17.90 -5.67
CA PRO A 20 -17.14 -19.14 -6.21
C PRO A 20 -15.64 -19.30 -5.89
N LEU A 21 -14.88 -18.21 -5.84
CA LEU A 21 -13.45 -18.26 -5.50
C LEU A 21 -13.22 -18.64 -4.02
N VAL A 22 -14.12 -18.22 -3.13
CA VAL A 22 -14.03 -18.58 -1.71
C VAL A 22 -14.40 -20.05 -1.52
N GLN A 23 -15.39 -20.55 -2.26
CA GLN A 23 -15.80 -21.95 -2.23
C GLN A 23 -14.68 -22.87 -2.78
N GLU A 24 -14.03 -22.49 -3.86
CA GLU A 24 -12.88 -23.22 -4.41
C GLU A 24 -11.72 -23.27 -3.39
N ALA A 25 -11.39 -22.14 -2.77
CA ALA A 25 -10.37 -22.09 -1.72
C ALA A 25 -10.74 -22.93 -0.48
N GLN A 26 -12.03 -23.02 -0.14
CA GLN A 26 -12.54 -23.88 0.92
C GLN A 26 -12.37 -25.36 0.56
N GLN A 27 -12.73 -25.75 -0.66
CA GLN A 27 -12.60 -27.12 -1.14
C GLN A 27 -11.13 -27.57 -1.16
N ALA A 28 -10.22 -26.71 -1.65
CA ALA A 28 -8.79 -26.97 -1.63
C ALA A 28 -8.24 -27.14 -0.20
N ARG A 29 -8.80 -26.41 0.78
CA ARG A 29 -8.47 -26.58 2.19
C ARG A 29 -9.00 -27.90 2.76
N LEU A 30 -10.22 -28.31 2.41
CA LEU A 30 -10.80 -29.58 2.86
C LEU A 30 -10.02 -30.79 2.33
N GLN A 31 -9.50 -30.70 1.11
CA GLN A 31 -8.61 -31.71 0.52
C GLN A 31 -7.27 -31.81 1.27
N ASN A 32 -6.85 -30.76 1.96
CA ASN A 32 -5.60 -30.69 2.73
C ASN A 32 -5.90 -30.48 4.23
N SER A 33 -6.50 -31.48 4.88
CA SER A 33 -7.01 -31.41 6.26
C SER A 33 -5.95 -31.06 7.32
N SER A 34 -4.66 -31.29 7.03
CA SER A 34 -3.53 -30.92 7.90
C SER A 34 -3.13 -29.44 7.82
N MET A 35 -3.60 -28.71 6.80
CA MET A 35 -3.19 -27.33 6.55
C MET A 35 -3.97 -26.35 7.44
N LYS A 36 -3.30 -25.83 8.48
CA LYS A 36 -3.83 -24.73 9.30
C LYS A 36 -3.71 -23.39 8.57
N LEU A 37 -4.81 -22.63 8.52
CA LEU A 37 -4.84 -21.26 8.00
C LEU A 37 -4.81 -20.28 9.18
N ASN A 38 -3.75 -19.48 9.28
CA ASN A 38 -3.59 -18.50 10.35
C ASN A 38 -3.54 -17.09 9.77
N TRP A 39 -4.11 -16.14 10.51
CA TRP A 39 -3.94 -14.72 10.21
C TRP A 39 -2.67 -14.20 10.88
N ILE A 40 -1.91 -13.37 10.15
CA ILE A 40 -0.77 -12.64 10.68
C ILE A 40 -0.92 -11.17 10.30
N LYS A 41 -0.64 -10.24 11.20
CA LYS A 41 -0.72 -8.83 10.87
C LYS A 41 0.34 -8.46 9.81
N ALA A 42 -0.08 -7.72 8.78
CA ALA A 42 0.86 -7.17 7.80
C ALA A 42 1.94 -6.34 8.52
N HIS A 43 3.19 -6.45 8.06
CA HIS A 43 4.37 -5.69 8.54
C HIS A 43 5.00 -6.10 9.89
N VAL A 44 4.60 -7.21 10.54
CA VAL A 44 5.31 -7.73 11.75
C VAL A 44 6.56 -8.54 11.37
N GLY A 45 7.44 -7.98 10.55
CA GLY A 45 8.79 -8.52 10.31
C GLY A 45 8.89 -9.86 9.56
N PHE A 46 7.80 -10.53 9.18
CA PHE A 46 7.87 -11.80 8.47
C PHE A 46 8.33 -11.61 7.01
N LEU A 47 9.56 -12.05 6.72
CA LEU A 47 10.24 -11.86 5.42
C LEU A 47 9.39 -12.37 4.23
N GLY A 48 8.67 -13.47 4.43
CA GLY A 48 7.80 -14.08 3.41
C GLY A 48 6.68 -13.16 2.92
N ASN A 49 5.98 -12.45 3.82
CA ASN A 49 4.88 -11.57 3.42
C ASN A 49 5.38 -10.36 2.63
N LYS A 50 6.55 -9.83 3.01
CA LYS A 50 7.19 -8.72 2.29
C LYS A 50 7.64 -9.16 0.89
N ALA A 51 8.18 -10.37 0.77
CA ALA A 51 8.54 -10.96 -0.52
C ALA A 51 7.29 -11.16 -1.39
N THR A 52 6.23 -11.77 -0.88
CA THR A 52 4.97 -11.96 -1.64
C THR A 52 4.33 -10.63 -2.04
N TYR A 53 4.31 -9.63 -1.17
CA TYR A 53 3.81 -8.28 -1.51
C TYR A 53 4.64 -7.64 -2.63
N ASN A 54 5.96 -7.72 -2.55
CA ASN A 54 6.85 -7.18 -3.59
C ASN A 54 6.66 -7.92 -4.92
N ILE A 55 6.52 -9.25 -4.88
CA ILE A 55 6.25 -10.09 -6.04
C ILE A 55 4.89 -9.72 -6.66
N SER A 56 3.82 -9.62 -5.87
CA SER A 56 2.50 -9.19 -6.38
C SER A 56 2.55 -7.78 -6.98
N LYS A 57 3.31 -6.87 -6.37
CA LYS A 57 3.52 -5.52 -6.90
C LYS A 57 4.33 -5.53 -8.20
N GLN A 58 5.28 -6.44 -8.35
CA GLN A 58 6.05 -6.63 -9.57
C GLN A 58 5.17 -7.21 -10.69
N PHE A 59 4.39 -8.26 -10.40
CA PHE A 59 3.42 -8.80 -11.36
C PHE A 59 2.31 -7.81 -11.74
N THR A 60 1.92 -6.91 -10.85
CA THR A 60 0.96 -5.82 -11.19
C THR A 60 1.61 -4.77 -12.09
N LYS A 61 2.94 -4.62 -12.06
CA LYS A 61 3.70 -3.73 -12.95
C LYS A 61 4.04 -4.39 -14.29
N GLU A 62 4.26 -5.71 -14.30
CA GLU A 62 4.68 -6.50 -15.46
C GLU A 62 3.50 -7.15 -16.22
N GLY A 63 2.35 -7.32 -15.56
CA GLY A 63 1.13 -7.83 -16.18
C GLY A 63 0.54 -6.83 -17.17
N THR A 64 -0.18 -7.36 -18.17
CA THR A 64 -0.88 -6.64 -19.24
C THR A 64 -1.35 -5.27 -18.77
N HIS A 65 -0.96 -4.21 -19.49
CA HIS A 65 -1.43 -2.84 -19.33
C HIS A 65 -2.95 -2.79 -19.53
N LEU A 66 -3.72 -3.37 -18.62
CA LEU A 66 -5.10 -3.00 -18.40
C LEU A 66 -4.99 -1.54 -18.01
N HIS A 67 -5.52 -0.67 -18.87
CA HIS A 67 -5.58 0.77 -18.67
C HIS A 67 -6.55 1.06 -17.51
N LEU A 68 -6.15 0.63 -16.31
CA LEU A 68 -6.79 0.94 -15.06
C LEU A 68 -6.40 2.37 -14.76
N GLN A 69 -7.40 3.25 -14.69
CA GLN A 69 -7.16 4.59 -14.23
C GLN A 69 -6.41 4.52 -12.89
N PRO A 70 -5.32 5.28 -12.73
CA PRO A 70 -4.51 5.21 -11.51
C PRO A 70 -5.43 5.42 -10.30
N PRO A 71 -5.31 4.57 -9.27
CA PRO A 71 -6.13 4.70 -8.07
C PRO A 71 -6.11 6.14 -7.55
N LYS A 72 -7.24 6.67 -7.07
CA LYS A 72 -7.34 8.07 -6.62
C LYS A 72 -6.23 8.46 -5.61
N CYS A 73 -5.76 7.53 -4.79
CA CYS A 73 -4.65 7.74 -3.86
C CYS A 73 -3.31 8.02 -4.57
N HIS A 74 -3.07 7.39 -5.72
CA HIS A 74 -1.89 7.62 -6.55
C HIS A 74 -1.90 9.04 -7.15
N LEU A 75 -3.02 9.45 -7.74
CA LEU A 75 -3.20 10.80 -8.28
C LEU A 75 -3.04 11.87 -7.18
N LYS A 76 -3.67 11.67 -6.02
CA LYS A 76 -3.50 12.56 -4.86
C LYS A 76 -2.04 12.67 -4.42
N LYS A 77 -1.31 11.55 -4.40
CA LYS A 77 0.12 11.54 -4.06
C LYS A 77 0.96 12.28 -5.09
N MET A 78 0.68 12.09 -6.39
CA MET A 78 1.36 12.80 -7.47
C MET A 78 1.14 14.31 -7.37
N LEU A 79 -0.11 14.75 -7.26
CA LEU A 79 -0.45 16.17 -7.10
C LEU A 79 0.25 16.77 -5.89
N ARG A 80 0.20 16.11 -4.73
CA ARG A 80 0.88 16.55 -3.52
C ARG A 80 2.40 16.71 -3.70
N ASN A 81 3.02 15.80 -4.46
CA ASN A 81 4.45 15.87 -4.75
C ASN A 81 4.77 17.01 -5.72
N LEU A 82 3.99 17.17 -6.79
CA LEU A 82 4.16 18.25 -7.76
C LEU A 82 4.01 19.62 -7.10
N SER A 83 2.94 19.81 -6.31
CA SER A 83 2.76 21.05 -5.55
C SER A 83 3.94 21.29 -4.61
N ARG A 84 4.37 20.29 -3.84
CA ARG A 84 5.52 20.45 -2.94
C ARG A 84 6.79 20.86 -3.68
N ASN A 85 7.07 20.23 -4.82
CA ASN A 85 8.25 20.55 -5.60
C ASN A 85 8.20 21.97 -6.14
N LYS A 86 7.04 22.42 -6.64
CA LYS A 86 6.87 23.80 -7.11
C LYS A 86 7.09 24.81 -5.99
N TRP A 87 6.46 24.57 -4.83
CA TRP A 87 6.64 25.41 -3.64
C TRP A 87 8.10 25.42 -3.14
N GLN A 88 8.79 24.29 -3.20
CA GLN A 88 10.20 24.22 -2.84
C GLN A 88 11.06 25.04 -3.82
N GLN A 89 10.80 24.95 -5.13
CA GLN A 89 11.50 25.76 -6.12
C GLN A 89 11.31 27.26 -5.89
N ASP A 90 10.06 27.67 -5.63
CA ASP A 90 9.75 29.06 -5.35
C ASP A 90 10.46 29.52 -4.06
N TRP A 91 10.47 28.68 -3.01
CA TRP A 91 11.17 28.94 -1.75
C TRP A 91 12.70 29.00 -1.90
N ASP A 92 13.28 28.17 -2.76
CA ASP A 92 14.73 28.17 -3.04
C ASP A 92 15.15 29.40 -3.85
N SER A 93 14.27 29.91 -4.71
CA SER A 93 14.52 31.07 -5.57
C SER A 93 14.21 32.44 -4.94
N ASP A 94 13.49 32.47 -3.82
CA ASP A 94 13.11 33.72 -3.15
C ASP A 94 14.30 34.36 -2.43
N ASP A 95 14.53 35.65 -2.70
CA ASP A 95 15.63 36.42 -2.10
C ASP A 95 15.17 37.34 -0.96
N THR A 96 13.85 37.48 -0.77
CA THR A 96 13.25 38.39 0.22
C THR A 96 13.26 37.77 1.62
N ALA A 97 12.98 36.47 1.73
CA ALA A 97 12.83 35.76 3.00
C ALA A 97 14.05 34.90 3.39
N ARG A 98 15.27 35.23 2.94
CA ARG A 98 16.49 34.42 3.16
C ARG A 98 16.79 34.14 4.63
N ALA A 99 16.49 35.07 5.54
CA ALA A 99 16.66 34.86 6.98
C ALA A 99 15.79 33.69 7.49
N ILE A 100 14.55 33.57 7.00
CA ILE A 100 13.63 32.49 7.35
C ILE A 100 14.03 31.19 6.64
N TYR A 101 14.49 31.28 5.38
CA TYR A 101 15.03 30.14 4.64
C TYR A 101 16.18 29.45 5.39
N ASN A 102 17.10 30.22 5.97
CA ASN A 102 18.24 29.69 6.73
C ASN A 102 17.80 28.89 7.97
N ILE A 103 16.64 29.21 8.55
CA ILE A 103 16.06 28.49 9.68
C ILE A 103 15.29 27.25 9.19
N ARG A 104 14.57 27.37 8.07
CA ARG A 104 13.78 26.27 7.49
C ARG A 104 13.88 26.24 5.95
N PRO A 105 14.88 25.55 5.41
CA PRO A 105 15.10 25.52 3.96
C PRO A 105 14.14 24.57 3.23
N LYS A 106 13.49 23.64 3.93
CA LYS A 106 12.56 22.66 3.32
C LYS A 106 11.10 22.99 3.60
N VAL A 107 10.31 23.04 2.53
CA VAL A 107 8.85 23.18 2.63
C VAL A 107 8.23 21.88 3.14
N SER A 108 7.30 22.02 4.08
CA SER A 108 6.61 20.90 4.73
C SER A 108 5.11 21.15 4.70
N LEU A 109 4.36 20.11 4.36
CA LEU A 109 2.89 20.13 4.35
C LEU A 109 2.27 19.82 5.72
N THR A 110 3.11 19.57 6.73
CA THR A 110 2.72 19.38 8.12
C THR A 110 3.03 20.66 8.88
N GLN A 111 2.07 21.11 9.68
CA GLN A 111 2.26 22.23 10.61
C GLN A 111 3.45 21.88 11.52
N ALA A 112 4.41 22.80 11.61
CA ALA A 112 5.41 22.68 12.66
C ALA A 112 4.69 22.97 13.98
N LEU A 113 4.87 22.09 14.97
CA LEU A 113 4.54 22.41 16.35
C LEU A 113 5.54 23.49 16.78
N TRP A 114 5.02 24.67 17.06
CA TRP A 114 5.76 25.79 17.63
C TRP A 114 5.79 25.66 19.14
#